data_AF-A0AAD6K552-F1
#
_entry.id   AF-A0AAD6K552-F1
#
_cell.length_a   1.000
_cell.length_b   1.000
_cell.length_c   1.000
_cell.angle_alpha   90.00
_cell.angle_beta   90.00
_cell.angle_gamma   90.00
#
_symmetry.space_group_name_H-M   'P 1'
#
loop_
_entity.id
_entity.type
_entity.pdbx_description
1 polymer ?
#
loop_
_entity_poly.entity_id
_entity_poly.type
_entity_poly.pdbx_seq_one_letter_code
_entity_poly.pdbx_strand_id
1 'polypeptide(L)'
;MANVKIPDASRARANASLSLKDCEMECLRSCNCSGYASLDVNNEGQGCLAWYGMLNDMQQYTEEGQDFYLRVDAGELAAYTKNTSKSSTATNWIVRVIIYVAIALLLLFVSIYLHSRKKRAVRKGKKS
;
A
#
# COMPACT_ATOMS: atom_id res chain seq x y z
N MET A 1 3.42 -0.87 11.72
CA MET A 1 2.04 -1.40 11.74
C MET A 1 1.14 -0.25 12.10
N ALA A 2 0.01 -0.07 11.40
CA ALA A 2 -0.90 1.04 11.63
C ALA A 2 -2.16 0.59 12.37
N ASN A 3 -2.76 1.51 13.12
CA ASN A 3 -3.99 1.30 13.90
C ASN A 3 -3.88 0.11 14.85
N VAL A 4 -2.82 0.04 15.66
CA VAL A 4 -2.68 -1.04 16.65
C VAL A 4 -2.91 -0.52 18.07
N LYS A 5 -3.48 -1.38 18.90
CA LYS A 5 -3.30 -1.33 20.35
C LYS A 5 -1.82 -1.53 20.62
N ILE A 6 -1.15 -0.50 21.12
CA ILE A 6 0.25 -0.62 21.54
C ILE A 6 0.36 -1.63 22.70
N PRO A 7 1.48 -2.38 22.79
CA PRO A 7 1.68 -3.37 23.83
C PRO A 7 1.68 -2.74 25.22
N ASP A 8 1.44 -3.56 26.25
CA ASP A 8 1.46 -3.10 27.64
C ASP A 8 2.74 -2.32 27.97
N ALA A 9 2.59 -1.22 28.71
CA ALA A 9 3.67 -0.27 28.94
C ALA A 9 4.65 -0.71 30.04
N SER A 10 4.43 -1.83 30.73
CA SER A 10 5.31 -2.31 31.82
C SER A 10 6.76 -2.53 31.39
N ARG A 11 6.99 -2.80 30.10
CA ARG A 11 8.33 -2.96 29.50
C ARG A 11 8.70 -1.83 28.54
N ALA A 12 7.86 -0.80 28.48
CA ALA A 12 8.12 0.38 27.68
C ALA A 12 8.99 1.36 28.47
N ARG A 13 9.88 2.04 27.77
CA ARG A 13 10.61 3.20 28.26
C ARG A 13 10.20 4.40 27.43
N ALA A 14 9.63 5.39 28.10
CA ALA A 14 9.30 6.67 27.47
C ALA A 14 10.55 7.56 27.44
N ASN A 15 10.78 8.23 26.31
CA ASN A 15 11.79 9.25 26.19
C ASN A 15 11.21 10.44 25.42
N ALA A 16 10.84 11.50 26.15
CA ALA A 16 10.24 12.70 25.59
C ALA A 16 11.26 13.62 24.88
N SER A 17 12.56 13.39 25.09
CA SER A 17 13.62 14.21 24.51
C SER A 17 14.05 13.76 23.12
N LEU A 18 13.74 12.52 22.74
CA LEU A 18 14.13 11.95 21.46
C LEU A 18 13.05 12.14 20.41
N SER A 19 13.47 12.34 19.16
CA SER A 19 12.56 12.19 18.04
C SER A 19 12.26 10.71 17.78
N LEU A 20 11.18 10.43 17.05
CA LEU A 20 10.85 9.05 16.65
C LEU A 20 12.00 8.36 15.91
N LYS A 21 12.74 9.11 15.09
CA LYS A 21 13.89 8.61 14.33
C LYS A 21 15.09 8.30 15.22
N ASP A 22 15.32 9.11 16.26
CA ASP A 22 16.37 8.82 17.22
C ASP A 22 16.03 7.57 18.04
N CYS A 23 14.76 7.34 18.33
CA CYS A 23 14.29 6.12 18.98
C CYS A 23 14.44 4.87 18.10
N GLU A 24 14.24 4.98 16.80
CA GLU A 24 14.55 3.91 15.86
C GLU A 24 16.03 3.52 15.98
N MET A 25 16.94 4.50 15.91
CA MET A 25 18.38 4.26 16.04
C MET A 25 18.75 3.61 17.38
N GLU A 26 18.16 4.10 18.48
CA GLU A 26 18.42 3.56 19.81
C GLU A 26 17.88 2.13 19.97
N CYS A 27 16.70 1.86 19.43
CA CYS A 27 16.12 0.52 19.41
C CYS A 27 16.99 -0.46 18.60
N LEU A 28 17.50 -0.04 17.44
CA LEU A 28 18.38 -0.86 16.61
C LEU A 28 19.70 -1.20 17.32
N ARG A 29 20.24 -0.27 18.13
CA ARG A 29 21.47 -0.49 18.92
C ARG A 29 21.31 -1.51 20.05
N SER A 30 20.09 -1.72 20.54
CA SER A 30 19.83 -2.66 21.63
C SER A 30 19.22 -3.96 21.11
N CYS A 31 19.94 -5.08 21.23
CA CYS A 31 19.44 -6.40 20.82
C CYS A 31 18.19 -6.85 21.60
N ASN A 32 17.89 -6.20 22.73
CA ASN A 32 16.71 -6.51 23.52
C ASN A 32 15.52 -5.61 23.16
N CYS A 33 15.68 -4.62 22.28
CA CYS A 33 14.55 -3.81 21.82
C CYS A 33 13.68 -4.62 20.87
N SER A 34 12.36 -4.55 21.05
CA SER A 34 11.40 -5.27 20.22
C SER A 34 10.54 -4.36 19.37
N GLY A 35 10.40 -3.08 19.74
CA GLY A 35 9.72 -2.10 18.91
C GLY A 35 9.60 -0.74 19.58
N TYR A 36 9.11 0.24 18.83
CA TYR A 36 8.94 1.61 19.29
C TYR A 36 7.66 2.24 18.71
N ALA A 37 7.16 3.29 19.35
CA ALA A 37 6.01 4.08 18.91
C ALA A 37 6.22 5.55 19.29
N SER A 38 5.47 6.44 18.66
CA SER A 38 5.43 7.85 19.08
C SER A 38 4.87 7.95 20.51
N LEU A 39 5.32 8.94 21.29
CA LEU A 39 4.67 9.25 22.57
C LEU A 39 3.42 10.11 22.37
N ASP A 40 3.40 10.90 21.29
CA ASP A 40 2.33 11.81 20.94
C ASP A 40 1.47 11.23 19.80
N VAL A 41 0.15 11.30 19.99
CA VAL A 41 -0.88 10.88 19.00
C VAL A 41 -1.06 11.96 17.93
N ASN A 42 -0.71 13.21 18.22
CA ASN A 42 -0.84 14.33 17.30
C ASN A 42 0.32 14.44 16.29
N ASN A 43 1.28 13.50 16.32
CA ASN A 43 2.40 13.45 15.38
C ASN A 43 3.27 14.72 15.37
N GLU A 44 3.34 15.47 16.48
CA GLU A 44 4.27 16.62 16.59
C GLU A 44 5.74 16.16 16.65
N GLY A 45 5.98 14.85 16.72
CA GLY A 45 7.29 14.23 16.49
C GLY A 45 8.25 14.31 17.69
N GLN A 46 7.77 14.82 18.83
CA GLN A 46 8.53 14.90 20.06
C GLN A 46 8.18 13.75 21.00
N GLY A 47 9.18 12.92 21.29
CA GLY A 47 9.08 11.83 22.24
C GLY A 47 8.65 10.50 21.64
N CYS A 48 9.10 9.41 22.26
CA CYS A 48 8.75 8.05 21.88
C CYS A 48 8.61 7.13 23.08
N LEU A 49 8.02 5.96 22.83
CA LEU A 49 8.08 4.79 23.69
C LEU A 49 8.86 3.69 22.98
N ALA A 50 9.79 3.04 23.68
CA ALA A 50 10.51 1.86 23.19
C ALA A 50 10.31 0.67 24.14
N TRP A 51 9.92 -0.48 23.58
CA TRP A 51 9.68 -1.71 24.32
C TRP A 51 10.88 -2.65 24.23
N TYR A 52 11.17 -3.33 25.34
CA TYR A 52 12.30 -4.25 25.45
C TYR A 52 11.84 -5.64 25.92
N GLY A 53 12.18 -6.67 25.16
CA GLY A 53 11.74 -8.06 25.37
C GLY A 53 10.35 -8.34 24.80
N MET A 54 9.72 -9.44 25.25
CA MET A 54 8.46 -9.90 24.64
C MET A 54 7.35 -8.85 24.73
N LEU A 55 6.70 -8.61 23.60
CA LEU A 55 5.52 -7.76 23.45
C LEU A 55 4.27 -8.59 23.75
N ASN A 56 3.46 -8.15 24.71
CA ASN A 56 2.19 -8.76 25.06
C ASN A 56 1.04 -7.80 24.75
N ASP A 57 -0.16 -8.33 24.54
CA ASP A 57 -1.41 -7.58 24.39
C ASP A 57 -1.49 -6.62 23.19
N MET A 58 -0.79 -6.94 22.09
CA MET A 58 -0.97 -6.24 20.82
C MET A 58 -2.23 -6.74 20.09
N GLN A 59 -3.05 -5.81 19.61
CA GLN A 59 -4.23 -6.12 18.80
C GLN A 59 -4.33 -5.08 17.68
N GLN A 60 -4.69 -5.51 16.47
CA GLN A 60 -4.96 -4.58 15.37
C GLN A 60 -6.41 -4.10 15.44
N TYR A 61 -6.60 -2.79 15.37
CA TYR A 61 -7.90 -2.15 15.31
C TYR A 61 -8.22 -1.69 13.89
N THR A 62 -9.51 -1.63 13.59
CA THR A 62 -9.99 -1.29 12.25
C THR A 62 -9.91 0.22 11.98
N GLU A 63 -10.14 1.07 13.00
CA GLU A 63 -10.28 2.52 12.80
C GLU A 63 -9.53 3.39 13.82
N GLU A 64 -9.37 2.98 15.08
CA GLU A 64 -8.72 3.80 16.10
C GLU A 64 -7.56 3.06 16.77
N GLY A 65 -6.33 3.49 16.47
CA GLY A 65 -5.13 2.95 17.10
C GLY A 65 -3.91 3.82 16.77
N GLN A 66 -2.74 3.38 17.21
CA GLN A 66 -1.50 4.12 17.01
C GLN A 66 -0.54 3.34 16.11
N ASP A 67 0.36 4.06 15.44
CA ASP A 67 1.45 3.46 14.70
C ASP A 67 2.50 2.86 15.66
N PHE A 68 2.78 1.57 15.46
CA PHE A 68 3.83 0.84 16.17
C PHE A 68 4.83 0.26 15.19
N TYR A 69 6.11 0.47 15.46
CA TYR A 69 7.23 0.00 14.65
C TYR A 69 7.85 -1.22 15.32
N LEU A 70 7.61 -2.39 14.74
CA LEU A 70 8.14 -3.67 15.21
C LEU A 70 9.55 -3.90 14.62
N ARG A 71 10.51 -4.27 15.47
CA ARG A 71 11.83 -4.73 15.01
C ARG A 71 11.70 -6.16 14.50
N VAL A 72 12.00 -6.36 13.23
CA VAL A 72 11.98 -7.66 12.55
C VAL A 72 13.32 -7.96 11.89
N ASP A 73 13.56 -9.23 11.57
CA ASP A 73 14.73 -9.63 10.79
C ASP A 73 14.65 -9.11 9.35
N ALA A 74 15.80 -8.80 8.76
CA ALA A 74 15.88 -8.28 7.40
C ALA A 74 15.33 -9.29 6.37
N GLY A 75 15.51 -10.59 6.61
CA GLY A 75 14.98 -11.67 5.77
C GLY A 75 13.45 -11.73 5.79
N GLU A 76 12.84 -11.56 6.97
CA GLU A 76 11.37 -11.51 7.10
C GLU A 76 10.79 -10.28 6.39
N LEU A 77 11.45 -9.12 6.53
CA LEU A 77 11.04 -7.90 5.85
C LEU A 77 11.14 -8.04 4.31
N ALA A 78 12.22 -8.65 3.82
CA ALA A 78 12.41 -8.93 2.40
C ALA A 78 11.36 -9.93 1.86
N ALA A 79 11.00 -10.94 2.64
CA ALA A 79 9.95 -11.90 2.27
C ALA A 79 8.57 -11.23 2.20
N TYR A 80 8.24 -10.39 3.19
CA TYR A 80 6.97 -9.66 3.23
C TYR A 80 6.82 -8.72 2.02
N THR A 81 7.84 -7.91 1.74
CA THR A 81 7.83 -6.95 0.61
C THR A 81 7.74 -7.63 -0.76
N LYS A 82 8.34 -8.81 -0.93
CA LYS A 82 8.22 -9.62 -2.15
C LYS A 82 6.78 -10.13 -2.37
N ASN A 83 6.04 -10.40 -1.30
CA ASN A 83 4.67 -10.89 -1.40
C ASN A 83 3.67 -9.75 -1.64
N THR A 84 3.87 -8.58 -1.03
CA THR A 84 3.00 -7.41 -1.23
C THR A 84 3.13 -6.82 -2.64
N SER A 85 4.36 -6.77 -3.19
CA SER A 85 4.61 -6.30 -4.57
C SER A 85 3.95 -7.18 -5.66
N LYS A 86 3.75 -8.48 -5.40
CA LYS A 86 2.98 -9.35 -6.30
C LYS A 86 1.49 -9.01 -6.35
N SER A 87 0.93 -8.38 -5.31
CA SER A 87 -0.48 -7.98 -5.30
C SER A 87 -0.76 -6.79 -6.23
N SER A 88 0.21 -5.89 -6.45
CA SER A 88 0.03 -4.72 -7.33
C SER A 88 0.12 -5.07 -8.82
N THR A 89 0.75 -6.21 -9.17
CA THR A 89 0.85 -6.66 -10.56
C THR A 89 -0.41 -7.37 -11.06
N ALA A 90 -1.29 -7.81 -10.15
CA ALA A 90 -2.57 -8.43 -10.50
C ALA A 90 -3.57 -7.45 -11.12
N THR A 91 -3.37 -6.14 -11.02
CA THR A 91 -4.27 -5.13 -11.63
C THR A 91 -3.90 -4.81 -13.09
N ASN A 92 -2.68 -5.13 -13.52
CA ASN A 92 -2.18 -4.75 -14.85
C ASN A 92 -2.83 -5.51 -16.01
N TRP A 93 -3.37 -6.73 -15.79
CA TRP A 93 -4.02 -7.48 -16.87
C TRP A 93 -5.38 -6.87 -17.25
N ILE A 94 -6.11 -6.29 -16.30
CA ILE A 94 -7.41 -5.65 -16.53
C ILE A 94 -7.26 -4.46 -17.48
N VAL A 95 -6.24 -3.62 -17.25
CA VAL A 95 -5.94 -2.46 -18.11
C VAL A 95 -5.61 -2.91 -19.55
N ARG A 96 -4.85 -4.01 -19.70
CA ARG A 96 -4.54 -4.58 -21.03
C ARG A 96 -5.81 -5.03 -21.75
N VAL A 97 -6.72 -5.73 -21.07
CA VAL A 97 -7.99 -6.20 -21.66
C VAL A 97 -8.84 -5.03 -22.14
N ILE A 98 -8.96 -3.95 -21.35
CA ILE A 98 -9.74 -2.76 -21.72
C ILE A 98 -9.21 -2.13 -23.01
N ILE A 99 -7.88 -2.02 -23.16
CA ILE A 99 -7.25 -1.45 -24.36
C ILE A 99 -7.59 -2.29 -25.60
N TYR A 100 -7.48 -3.61 -25.53
CA TYR A 100 -7.81 -4.49 -26.66
C TYR A 100 -9.29 -4.40 -27.05
N VAL A 101 -10.19 -4.35 -26.07
CA VAL A 101 -11.64 -4.20 -26.32
C VAL A 101 -11.95 -2.86 -26.98
N ALA A 102 -11.35 -1.77 -26.52
CA ALA A 102 -11.54 -0.44 -27.12
C ALA A 102 -11.08 -0.40 -28.59
N ILE A 103 -9.91 -0.99 -28.90
CA ILE A 103 -9.40 -1.08 -30.27
C ILE A 103 -10.34 -1.91 -31.16
N ALA A 104 -10.81 -3.05 -30.67
CA ALA A 104 -11.73 -3.91 -31.42
C ALA A 104 -13.05 -3.19 -31.76
N LEU A 105 -13.63 -2.46 -30.81
CA LEU A 105 -14.84 -1.68 -31.03
C LEU A 105 -14.63 -0.55 -32.04
N LEU A 106 -13.50 0.15 -31.99
CA LEU A 106 -13.17 1.19 -32.97
C LEU A 106 -13.06 0.63 -34.40
N LEU A 107 -12.39 -0.51 -34.57
CA LEU A 107 -12.27 -1.16 -35.88
C LEU A 107 -13.64 -1.60 -36.42
N LEU A 108 -14.51 -2.14 -35.56
CA LEU A 108 -15.87 -2.50 -35.94
C LEU A 108 -16.67 -1.27 -36.39
N PHE A 109 -16.62 -0.17 -35.63
CA PHE A 109 -17.29 1.07 -36.01
C PHE A 109 -16.82 1.63 -37.36
N VAL A 110 -15.50 1.68 -37.59
CA VAL A 110 -14.92 2.16 -38.86
C VAL A 110 -15.35 1.26 -40.02
N SER A 111 -15.31 -0.06 -39.84
CA SER A 111 -15.71 -1.01 -40.89
C SER A 111 -17.19 -0.83 -41.28
N ILE A 112 -18.09 -0.69 -40.30
CA ILE A 112 -19.52 -0.45 -40.53
C ILE A 112 -19.74 0.90 -41.24
N TYR A 113 -19.04 1.94 -40.79
CA TYR A 113 -19.11 3.27 -41.41
C TYR A 113 -18.70 3.24 -42.88
N LEU A 114 -17.54 2.66 -43.20
CA LEU A 114 -17.05 2.51 -44.57
C LEU A 114 -18.01 1.69 -45.43
N HIS A 115 -18.54 0.58 -44.89
CA HIS A 115 -19.48 -0.29 -45.60
C HIS A 115 -20.81 0.43 -45.90
N SER A 116 -21.30 1.23 -44.95
CA SER A 116 -22.50 2.07 -45.13
C SER A 116 -22.28 3.15 -46.21
N ARG A 117 -21.09 3.75 -46.25
CA ARG A 117 -20.71 4.78 -47.21
C ARG A 117 -20.60 4.21 -48.63
N LYS A 118 -20.00 3.03 -48.78
CA LYS A 118 -19.93 2.29 -50.06
C LYS A 118 -21.32 1.92 -50.58
N LYS A 119 -22.22 1.41 -49.72
CA LYS A 119 -23.61 1.12 -50.10
C LYS A 119 -24.36 2.37 -50.58
N ARG A 120 -24.13 3.54 -49.95
CA ARG A 120 -24.74 4.82 -50.35
C ARG A 120 -24.19 5.32 -51.70
N ALA A 121 -22.90 5.14 -51.99
CA ALA A 121 -22.31 5.50 -53.28
C ALA A 121 -22.85 4.63 -54.44
N VAL A 122 -22.96 3.31 -54.23
CA VAL A 122 -23.53 2.38 -55.23
C VAL A 122 -25.01 2.68 -55.50
N ARG A 123 -25.79 3.06 -54.47
CA ARG A 123 -27.20 3.48 -54.65
C ARG A 123 -27.37 4.78 -55.42
N LYS A 124 -26.41 5.73 -55.32
CA LYS A 124 -26.45 6.99 -56.08
C LYS A 124 -26.08 6.79 -57.55
N GLY A 125 -25.12 5.91 -57.87
CA GLY A 125 -24.74 5.61 -59.25
C GLY A 125 -25.79 4.80 -60.03
N LYS A 126 -26.77 4.18 -59.36
CA LYS A 126 -27.86 3.40 -60.00
C LYS A 126 -29.12 4.22 -60.30
N LYS A 127 -29.13 5.53 -59.96
CA LYS A 127 -30.25 6.46 -60.18
C LYS A 127 -29.93 7.55 -61.22
N SER A 128 -28.76 7.49 -61.87
CA SER A 128 -28.38 8.37 -62.98
C SER A 128 -28.47 7.62 -64.30
#